data_AF-A0A9E1VIC1-F1
#
_entry.id   AF-A0A9E1VIC1-F1
#
_cell.length_a   1.000
_cell.length_b   1.000
_cell.length_c   1.000
_cell.angle_alpha   90.00
_cell.angle_beta   90.00
_cell.angle_gamma   90.00
#
_symmetry.space_group_name_H-M   'P 1'
#
loop_
_entity.id
_entity.type
_entity.pdbx_description
1 polymer ?
#
loop_
_entity_poly.entity_id
_entity_poly.type
_entity_poly.pdbx_seq_one_letter_code
_entity_poly.pdbx_strand_id
1 'polypeptide(L)'
;MAINISDRFLEANTARQFGLKTLIRLAPVRRKLNPALRAVLPKRARASEAPCTVTDAFDAAADHYQKHRWAFVENIFEDDFHAALARNYPPRRFLQPVAGLTKSYDRVSITDRNRDTFTPFPELLALSDYLSAPAFEARVSRIGGQDGFRTSGHLHLTRSWPGTFMIPHQDSALESDGI
;
A
#
# COMPACT_ATOMS: atom_id res chain seq x y z
N MET A 1 -11.78 -12.43 -13.64
CA MET A 1 -11.74 -12.81 -12.21
C MET A 1 -13.17 -12.90 -11.69
N ALA A 2 -13.69 -14.12 -11.51
CA ALA A 2 -14.99 -14.32 -10.88
C ALA A 2 -14.81 -14.17 -9.35
N ILE A 3 -15.50 -13.21 -8.76
CA ILE A 3 -15.51 -13.07 -7.31
C ILE A 3 -16.65 -13.93 -6.78
N ASN A 4 -16.33 -15.01 -6.07
CA ASN A 4 -17.33 -15.81 -5.37
C ASN A 4 -17.62 -15.19 -4.00
N ILE A 5 -18.58 -14.26 -3.93
CA ILE A 5 -19.07 -13.70 -2.67
C ILE A 5 -20.23 -14.56 -2.20
N SER A 6 -20.14 -15.15 -1.01
CA SER A 6 -21.26 -15.91 -0.45
C SER A 6 -22.42 -15.00 -0.06
N ASP A 7 -23.66 -15.46 -0.23
CA ASP A 7 -24.85 -14.71 0.19
C ASP A 7 -24.82 -14.37 1.68
N ARG A 8 -24.29 -15.29 2.50
CA ARG A 8 -24.05 -15.08 3.92
C ARG A 8 -23.13 -13.88 4.20
N PHE A 9 -22.13 -13.65 3.36
CA PHE A 9 -21.26 -12.47 3.47
C PHE A 9 -22.01 -11.19 3.12
N LEU A 10 -22.88 -11.22 2.09
CA LEU A 10 -23.70 -10.07 1.71
C LEU A 10 -24.68 -9.69 2.82
N GLU A 11 -25.42 -10.68 3.35
CA GLU A 11 -26.38 -10.50 4.43
C GLU A 11 -25.73 -9.91 5.69
N ALA A 12 -24.63 -10.51 6.15
CA ALA A 12 -23.92 -10.07 7.35
C ALA A 12 -23.30 -8.66 7.23
N ASN A 13 -23.16 -8.12 6.02
CA ASN A 13 -22.55 -6.82 5.77
C ASN A 13 -23.51 -5.80 5.15
N THR A 14 -24.82 -6.06 5.11
CA THR A 14 -25.83 -5.19 4.47
C THR A 14 -25.77 -3.73 4.94
N ALA A 15 -25.75 -3.50 6.25
CA ALA A 15 -25.68 -2.14 6.82
C ALA A 15 -24.36 -1.43 6.46
N ARG A 16 -23.24 -2.17 6.45
CA ARG A 16 -21.92 -1.66 6.04
C ARG A 16 -21.91 -1.29 4.55
N GLN A 17 -22.54 -2.10 3.70
CA GLN A 17 -22.67 -1.81 2.28
C GLN A 17 -23.48 -0.54 2.01
N PHE A 18 -24.49 -0.22 2.82
CA PHE A 18 -25.23 1.03 2.69
C PHE A 18 -24.32 2.25 2.92
N GLY A 19 -23.57 2.27 4.03
CA GLY A 19 -22.60 3.33 4.31
C GLY A 19 -21.55 3.48 3.21
N LEU A 20 -21.01 2.36 2.71
CA LEU A 20 -20.05 2.36 1.62
C LEU A 20 -20.65 2.88 0.30
N LYS A 21 -21.88 2.49 -0.06
CA LYS A 21 -22.58 3.02 -1.24
C LYS A 21 -22.72 4.54 -1.17
N THR A 22 -23.03 5.09 0.00
CA THR A 22 -23.09 6.54 0.21
C THR A 22 -21.72 7.19 0.00
N LEU A 23 -20.65 6.63 0.58
CA LEU A 23 -19.29 7.16 0.38
C LEU A 23 -18.82 7.10 -1.07
N ILE A 24 -19.16 6.01 -1.79
CA ILE A 24 -18.87 5.85 -3.22
C ILE A 24 -19.61 6.90 -4.04
N ARG A 25 -20.89 7.19 -3.72
CA ARG A 25 -21.65 8.27 -4.37
C ARG A 25 -21.03 9.65 -4.14
N LEU A 26 -20.45 9.90 -2.97
CA LEU A 26 -19.77 11.15 -2.63
C LEU A 26 -18.32 11.23 -3.15
N ALA A 27 -17.75 10.12 -3.62
CA ALA A 27 -16.38 10.03 -4.10
C ALA A 27 -16.03 11.07 -5.20
N PRO A 28 -16.88 11.34 -6.22
CA PRO A 28 -16.57 12.32 -7.25
C PRO A 28 -16.41 13.74 -6.70
N VAL A 29 -17.25 14.13 -5.74
CA VAL A 29 -17.16 15.44 -5.07
C VAL A 29 -15.81 15.55 -4.36
N ARG A 30 -15.46 14.53 -3.57
CA ARG A 30 -14.19 14.49 -2.86
C ARG A 30 -12.98 14.55 -3.80
N ARG A 31 -13.04 13.86 -4.94
CA ARG A 31 -11.97 13.91 -5.97
C ARG A 31 -11.77 15.32 -6.51
N LYS A 32 -12.85 16.05 -6.77
CA LYS A 32 -12.79 17.44 -7.25
C LYS A 32 -12.25 18.40 -6.19
N LEU A 33 -12.57 18.19 -4.91
CA LEU A 33 -12.11 19.05 -3.81
C LEU A 33 -10.67 18.79 -3.38
N ASN A 34 -10.18 17.55 -3.51
CA ASN A 34 -8.86 17.15 -3.03
C ASN A 34 -7.69 18.06 -3.52
N PRO A 35 -7.58 18.44 -4.81
CA PRO A 35 -6.51 19.34 -5.27
C PRO A 35 -6.51 20.68 -4.53
N ALA A 36 -7.68 21.30 -4.36
CA ALA A 36 -7.81 22.56 -3.62
C ALA A 36 -7.41 22.39 -2.15
N LEU A 37 -7.86 21.31 -1.50
CA LEU A 37 -7.52 21.01 -0.10
C LEU A 37 -6.03 20.71 0.12
N ARG A 38 -5.30 20.27 -0.91
CA ARG A 38 -3.84 20.07 -0.88
C ARG A 38 -3.09 21.37 -1.08
N ALA A 39 -3.59 22.28 -1.91
CA ALA A 39 -2.94 23.55 -2.21
C ALA A 39 -2.77 24.47 -0.97
N VAL A 40 -3.61 24.30 0.04
CA VAL A 40 -3.59 25.07 1.30
C VAL A 40 -2.54 24.53 2.30
N LEU A 41 -1.89 23.40 2.02
CA LEU A 41 -0.87 22.86 2.90
C LEU A 41 0.48 23.58 2.73
N PRO A 42 1.24 23.76 3.82
CA PRO A 42 2.62 24.21 3.73
C PRO A 42 3.41 23.25 2.82
N LYS A 43 4.04 23.82 1.79
CA LYS A 43 4.74 23.08 0.72
C LYS A 43 6.11 22.55 1.13
N ARG A 44 6.66 22.95 2.29
CA ARG A 44 8.00 22.56 2.71
C ARG A 44 7.94 21.45 3.75
N ALA A 45 8.27 20.24 3.32
CA ALA A 45 8.79 19.23 4.22
C ALA A 45 10.26 19.50 4.53
N ARG A 46 10.70 19.10 5.73
CA ARG A 46 12.13 18.89 6.01
C ARG A 46 12.60 17.68 5.21
N ALA A 47 13.91 17.52 5.02
CA ALA A 47 14.43 16.25 4.50
C ALA A 47 14.13 15.12 5.50
N SER A 48 14.06 13.86 5.04
CA SER A 48 14.00 12.71 5.95
C SER A 48 15.27 12.71 6.79
N GLU A 49 15.13 12.73 8.12
CA GLU A 49 16.27 12.71 9.04
C GLU A 49 16.77 11.27 9.29
N ALA A 50 15.88 10.27 9.21
CA ALA A 50 16.20 8.86 9.38
C ALA A 50 16.38 8.15 8.00
N PRO A 51 17.38 7.26 7.85
CA PRO A 51 17.57 6.46 6.66
C PRO A 51 16.49 5.37 6.54
N CYS A 52 15.97 5.14 5.33
CA CYS A 52 15.09 4.01 5.06
C CYS A 52 15.94 2.76 4.78
N THR A 53 15.94 1.81 5.71
CA THR A 53 16.60 0.50 5.54
C THR A 53 15.71 -0.59 6.11
N VAL A 54 15.61 -1.71 5.40
CA VAL A 54 14.96 -2.91 5.95
C VAL A 54 15.94 -3.66 6.84
N THR A 55 15.50 -4.12 8.01
CA THR A 55 16.35 -4.77 9.01
C THR A 55 16.81 -6.18 8.57
N ASP A 56 17.81 -6.75 9.24
CA ASP A 56 18.30 -8.11 8.98
C ASP A 56 17.25 -9.19 9.28
N ALA A 57 16.22 -8.88 10.07
CA ALA A 57 15.08 -9.76 10.34
C ALA A 57 14.34 -10.17 9.05
N PHE A 58 14.38 -9.32 8.02
CA PHE A 58 13.84 -9.65 6.70
C PHE A 58 14.61 -10.79 6.02
N ASP A 59 15.94 -10.76 6.04
CA ASP A 59 16.77 -11.81 5.44
C ASP A 59 16.69 -13.12 6.24
N ALA A 60 16.57 -13.03 7.57
CA ALA A 60 16.41 -14.19 8.44
C ALA A 60 15.12 -14.99 8.17
N ALA A 61 14.11 -14.37 7.55
CA ALA A 61 12.86 -15.02 7.19
C ALA A 61 12.94 -15.86 5.89
N ALA A 62 14.08 -15.88 5.20
CA ALA A 62 14.26 -16.55 3.91
C ALA A 62 13.86 -18.04 3.96
N ASP A 63 14.43 -18.81 4.89
CA ASP A 63 14.17 -20.26 4.98
C ASP A 63 12.69 -20.56 5.20
N HIS A 64 12.03 -19.79 6.08
CA HIS A 64 10.61 -19.94 6.35
C HIS A 64 9.78 -19.60 5.10
N TYR A 65 10.09 -18.47 4.44
CA TYR A 65 9.39 -18.06 3.22
C TYR A 65 9.57 -19.08 2.09
N GLN A 66 10.77 -19.61 1.87
CA GLN A 66 11.02 -20.58 0.81
C GLN A 66 10.27 -21.91 1.06
N LYS A 67 10.15 -22.32 2.33
CA LYS A 67 9.40 -23.51 2.73
C LYS A 67 7.89 -23.33 2.67
N HIS A 68 7.38 -22.21 3.17
CA HIS A 68 5.94 -22.01 3.40
C HIS A 68 5.26 -21.09 2.38
N ARG A 69 6.04 -20.40 1.55
CA ARG A 69 5.58 -19.40 0.56
C ARG A 69 4.87 -18.19 1.17
N TRP A 70 5.03 -17.99 2.47
CA TRP A 70 4.65 -16.80 3.21
C TRP A 70 5.59 -16.67 4.42
N ALA A 71 5.77 -15.45 4.93
CA ALA A 71 6.48 -15.20 6.18
C ALA A 71 5.91 -13.94 6.85
N PHE A 72 5.95 -13.91 8.18
CA PHE A 72 5.66 -12.72 8.97
C PHE A 72 6.96 -12.24 9.60
N VAL A 73 7.28 -10.96 9.42
CA VAL A 73 8.52 -10.33 9.92
C VAL A 73 8.13 -9.12 10.75
N GLU A 74 8.53 -9.13 12.02
CA GLU A 74 8.37 -7.99 12.92
C GLU A 74 9.55 -7.03 12.76
N ASN A 75 9.32 -5.75 13.07
CA ASN A 75 10.36 -4.71 13.08
C ASN A 75 11.17 -4.66 11.77
N ILE A 76 10.46 -4.68 10.65
CA ILE A 76 11.06 -4.68 9.31
C ILE A 76 11.81 -3.38 8.99
N PHE A 77 11.54 -2.29 9.71
CA PHE A 77 12.24 -1.01 9.64
C PHE A 77 12.78 -0.65 11.01
N GLU A 78 13.84 0.17 11.03
CA GLU A 78 14.31 0.83 12.25
C GLU A 78 13.22 1.71 12.88
N ASP A 79 13.21 1.76 14.22
CA ASP A 79 12.14 2.40 14.99
C ASP A 79 11.98 3.90 14.69
N ASP A 80 13.10 4.59 14.47
CA ASP A 80 13.14 6.02 14.16
C ASP A 80 12.53 6.34 12.79
N PHE A 81 12.88 5.56 11.76
CA PHE A 81 12.29 5.67 10.44
C PHE A 81 10.79 5.31 10.47
N HIS A 82 10.43 4.20 11.12
CA HIS A 82 9.03 3.79 11.24
C HIS A 82 8.18 4.85 11.96
N ALA A 83 8.67 5.42 13.07
CA ALA A 83 8.00 6.48 13.80
C ALA A 83 7.84 7.75 12.95
N ALA A 84 8.86 8.12 12.18
CA ALA A 84 8.78 9.25 11.25
C ALA A 84 7.76 9.02 10.14
N LEU A 85 7.79 7.85 9.49
CA LEU A 85 6.84 7.45 8.45
C LEU A 85 5.40 7.44 8.95
N ALA A 86 5.15 6.91 10.15
CA ALA A 86 3.82 6.86 10.75
C ALA A 86 3.29 8.26 11.10
N ARG A 87 4.13 9.10 11.70
CA ARG A 87 3.78 10.50 12.05
C ARG A 87 3.47 11.33 10.82
N ASN A 88 4.20 11.11 9.73
CA ASN A 88 4.10 11.87 8.49
C ASN A 88 3.26 11.17 7.42
N TYR A 89 2.46 10.16 7.78
CA TYR A 89 1.64 9.45 6.80
C TYR A 89 0.64 10.39 6.09
N PRO A 90 0.50 10.31 4.74
CA PRO A 90 -0.33 11.27 4.02
C PRO A 90 -1.78 11.33 4.52
N PRO A 91 -2.34 12.54 4.72
CA PRO A 91 -3.73 12.66 5.12
C PRO A 91 -4.65 12.24 3.98
N ARG A 92 -5.90 11.90 4.34
CA ARG A 92 -6.93 11.34 3.44
C ARG A 92 -7.11 12.07 2.10
N ARG A 93 -6.90 13.39 2.06
CA ARG A 93 -6.99 14.22 0.83
C ARG A 93 -5.93 13.87 -0.23
N PHE A 94 -4.83 13.22 0.13
CA PHE A 94 -3.83 12.71 -0.82
C PHE A 94 -4.24 11.37 -1.45
N LEU A 95 -5.21 10.68 -0.85
CA LEU A 95 -5.70 9.38 -1.30
C LEU A 95 -6.94 9.54 -2.19
N GLN A 96 -7.08 8.63 -3.16
CA GLN A 96 -8.31 8.51 -3.95
C GLN A 96 -9.41 7.90 -3.08
N PRO A 97 -10.66 8.41 -3.17
CA PRO A 97 -11.79 7.80 -2.50
C PRO A 97 -12.04 6.38 -2.94
N VAL A 98 -12.48 5.57 -1.98
CA VAL A 98 -13.19 4.33 -2.22
C VAL A 98 -14.17 4.49 -3.39
N ALA A 99 -14.05 3.58 -4.36
CA ALA A 99 -14.82 3.61 -5.59
C ALA A 99 -15.59 2.32 -5.86
N GLY A 100 -15.38 1.30 -5.02
CA GLY A 100 -15.95 -0.03 -5.21
C GLY A 100 -16.30 -0.69 -3.89
N LEU A 101 -17.23 -1.65 -3.98
CA LEU A 101 -17.69 -2.45 -2.84
C LEU A 101 -16.79 -3.64 -2.56
N THR A 102 -15.83 -3.94 -3.43
CA THR A 102 -14.93 -5.09 -3.31
C THR A 102 -13.65 -4.75 -2.54
N LYS A 103 -13.07 -3.58 -2.82
CA LYS A 103 -11.91 -3.02 -2.13
C LYS A 103 -12.33 -1.68 -1.54
N SER A 104 -12.80 -1.70 -0.30
CA SER A 104 -13.57 -0.58 0.29
C SER A 104 -12.74 0.37 1.15
N TYR A 105 -11.57 0.78 0.67
CA TYR A 105 -10.65 1.69 1.36
C TYR A 105 -10.20 2.82 0.43
N ASP A 106 -9.68 3.90 1.01
CA ASP A 106 -9.04 4.97 0.24
C ASP A 106 -7.64 4.50 -0.18
N ARG A 107 -7.21 4.85 -1.40
CA ARG A 107 -5.92 4.38 -1.92
C ARG A 107 -5.25 5.35 -2.87
N VAL A 108 -3.93 5.26 -3.01
CA VAL A 108 -3.18 5.88 -4.10
C VAL A 108 -1.92 5.08 -4.37
N SER A 109 -1.53 4.97 -5.64
CA SER A 109 -0.22 4.44 -6.02
C SER A 109 0.73 5.61 -6.18
N ILE A 110 1.92 5.51 -5.61
CA ILE A 110 3.01 6.42 -5.92
C ILE A 110 3.65 5.94 -7.22
N THR A 111 3.74 6.85 -8.19
CA THR A 111 4.35 6.63 -9.50
C THR A 111 5.14 7.86 -9.90
N ASP A 112 6.04 7.74 -10.87
CA ASP A 112 6.81 8.90 -11.37
C ASP A 112 5.92 10.06 -11.81
N ARG A 113 4.72 9.75 -12.34
CA ARG A 113 3.75 10.75 -12.82
C ARG A 113 3.13 11.59 -11.71
N ASN A 114 3.12 11.11 -10.47
CA ASN A 114 2.47 11.81 -9.36
C ASN A 114 3.40 12.03 -8.16
N ARG A 115 4.68 11.68 -8.29
CA ARG A 115 5.69 11.76 -7.25
C ARG A 115 5.79 13.14 -6.61
N ASP A 116 5.71 14.20 -7.40
CA ASP A 116 5.74 15.59 -6.92
C ASP A 116 4.62 15.91 -5.92
N THR A 117 3.48 15.23 -6.03
CA THR A 117 2.36 15.36 -5.08
C THR A 117 2.76 14.93 -3.66
N PHE A 118 3.75 14.06 -3.54
CA PHE A 118 4.21 13.48 -2.29
C PHE A 118 5.52 14.09 -1.76
N THR A 119 6.04 15.15 -2.39
CA THR A 119 7.19 15.91 -1.86
C THR A 119 7.03 16.42 -0.42
N PRO A 120 5.81 16.69 0.10
CA PRO A 120 5.64 16.99 1.53
C PRO A 120 5.84 15.79 2.48
N PHE A 121 6.10 14.58 1.97
CA PHE A 121 6.23 13.33 2.74
C PHE A 121 7.57 12.65 2.39
N PRO A 122 8.69 13.17 2.89
CA PRO A 122 10.03 12.74 2.48
C PRO A 122 10.33 11.29 2.86
N GLU A 123 9.83 10.81 4.01
CA GLU A 123 10.00 9.42 4.46
C GLU A 123 9.32 8.44 3.51
N LEU A 124 8.16 8.84 2.96
CA LEU A 124 7.42 8.04 2.00
C LEU A 124 8.15 7.95 0.65
N LEU A 125 8.77 9.05 0.21
CA LEU A 125 9.60 9.06 -0.99
C LEU A 125 10.87 8.24 -0.78
N ALA A 126 11.51 8.36 0.38
CA ALA A 126 12.67 7.53 0.75
C ALA A 126 12.32 6.03 0.77
N LEU A 127 11.15 5.66 1.30
CA LEU A 127 10.65 4.30 1.23
C LEU A 127 10.44 3.85 -0.23
N SER A 128 9.77 4.68 -1.03
CA SER A 128 9.55 4.36 -2.44
C SER A 128 10.86 4.13 -3.19
N ASP A 129 11.88 4.96 -2.93
CA ASP A 129 13.19 4.85 -3.57
C ASP A 129 13.94 3.62 -3.10
N TYR A 130 13.92 3.33 -1.80
CA TYR A 130 14.55 2.15 -1.24
C TYR A 130 13.94 0.86 -1.80
N LEU A 131 12.61 0.77 -1.89
CA LEU A 131 11.92 -0.41 -2.40
C LEU A 131 12.21 -0.65 -3.89
N SER A 132 12.53 0.39 -4.65
CA SER A 132 12.92 0.29 -6.06
C SER A 132 14.44 0.23 -6.26
N ALA A 133 15.24 0.22 -5.19
CA ALA A 133 16.70 0.18 -5.29
C ALA A 133 17.20 -1.24 -5.61
N PRO A 134 18.23 -1.40 -6.46
CA PRO A 134 18.80 -2.71 -6.79
C PRO A 134 19.25 -3.52 -5.57
N ALA A 135 19.69 -2.83 -4.50
CA ALA A 135 20.09 -3.48 -3.25
C ALA A 135 18.91 -4.20 -2.57
N PHE A 136 17.71 -3.60 -2.58
CA PHE A 136 16.53 -4.23 -2.03
C PHE A 136 16.01 -5.35 -2.93
N GLU A 137 16.04 -5.16 -4.25
CA GLU A 137 15.69 -6.20 -5.23
C GLU A 137 16.54 -7.47 -5.02
N ALA A 138 17.86 -7.30 -4.82
CA ALA A 138 18.75 -8.42 -4.54
C ALA A 138 18.37 -9.19 -3.26
N ARG A 139 17.92 -8.49 -2.21
CA ARG A 139 17.43 -9.12 -0.97
C ARG A 139 16.13 -9.88 -1.18
N VAL A 140 15.18 -9.29 -1.92
CA VAL A 140 13.92 -9.93 -2.28
C VAL A 140 14.15 -11.19 -3.12
N SER A 141 15.06 -11.16 -4.09
CA SER A 141 15.41 -12.34 -4.89
C SER A 141 16.03 -13.45 -4.03
N ARG A 142 16.91 -13.10 -3.08
CA ARG A 142 17.50 -14.06 -2.13
C ARG A 142 16.43 -14.74 -1.29
N ILE A 143 15.50 -13.97 -0.70
CA ILE A 143 14.39 -14.51 0.09
C ILE A 143 13.47 -15.36 -0.78
N GLY A 144 13.21 -14.92 -2.01
CA GLY A 144 12.37 -15.64 -2.97
C GLY A 144 12.91 -17.00 -3.39
N GLY A 145 14.23 -17.24 -3.25
CA GLY A 145 14.90 -18.47 -3.66
C GLY A 145 14.79 -18.73 -5.17
N GLN A 146 14.70 -17.68 -5.98
CA GLN A 146 14.55 -17.78 -7.43
C GLN A 146 15.55 -16.85 -8.13
N ASP A 147 16.18 -17.38 -9.18
CA ASP A 147 16.92 -16.58 -10.16
C ASP A 147 15.90 -15.84 -11.04
N GLY A 148 15.69 -14.56 -10.74
CA GLY A 148 14.70 -13.75 -11.45
C GLY A 148 14.61 -12.33 -10.89
N PHE A 149 14.42 -11.39 -11.79
CA PHE A 149 14.30 -9.97 -11.47
C PHE A 149 12.92 -9.71 -10.85
N ARG A 150 12.90 -9.38 -9.56
CA ARG A 150 11.68 -8.95 -8.86
C ARG A 150 11.77 -7.44 -8.65
N THR A 151 11.14 -6.68 -9.53
CA THR A 151 11.00 -5.23 -9.32
C THR A 151 9.86 -4.96 -8.37
N SER A 152 10.07 -4.02 -7.43
CA SER A 152 8.96 -3.34 -6.78
C SER A 152 8.46 -2.25 -7.73
N GLY A 153 7.42 -2.57 -8.51
CA GLY A 153 6.89 -1.62 -9.49
C GLY A 153 6.10 -0.46 -8.88
N HIS A 154 5.44 -0.66 -7.73
CA HIS A 154 4.51 0.32 -7.17
C HIS A 154 4.40 0.26 -5.64
N LEU A 155 4.55 1.42 -4.98
CA LEU A 155 4.14 1.60 -3.59
C LEU A 155 2.66 2.05 -3.54
N HIS A 156 1.80 1.19 -3.01
CA HIS A 156 0.39 1.50 -2.81
C HIS A 156 0.12 1.91 -1.36
N LEU A 157 -0.33 3.15 -1.18
CA LEU A 157 -0.84 3.62 0.09
C LEU A 157 -2.32 3.33 0.18
N THR A 158 -2.73 2.80 1.33
CA THR A 158 -4.13 2.55 1.63
C THR A 158 -4.50 3.15 2.98
N ARG A 159 -5.77 3.45 3.17
CA ARG A 159 -6.33 3.84 4.46
C ARG A 159 -7.67 3.17 4.65
N SER A 160 -7.70 2.22 5.56
CA SER A 160 -8.90 1.55 6.06
C SER A 160 -9.53 2.36 7.21
N TRP A 161 -10.79 2.06 7.52
CA TRP A 161 -11.50 2.56 8.70
C TRP A 161 -12.47 1.47 9.19
N PRO A 162 -13.03 1.57 10.41
CA PRO A 162 -14.01 0.60 10.87
C PRO A 162 -15.15 0.40 9.85
N GLY A 163 -15.35 -0.86 9.44
CA GLY A 163 -16.35 -1.23 8.43
C GLY A 163 -15.84 -1.32 6.99
N THR A 164 -14.58 -0.95 6.70
CA THR A 164 -13.94 -1.28 5.42
C THR A 164 -13.52 -2.74 5.38
N PHE A 165 -13.57 -3.32 4.20
CA PHE A 165 -13.16 -4.68 3.91
C PHE A 165 -12.56 -4.79 2.51
N MET A 166 -11.82 -5.87 2.34
CA MET A 166 -11.34 -6.37 1.07
C MET A 166 -11.91 -7.77 0.92
N ILE A 167 -12.65 -8.00 -0.15
CA ILE A 167 -13.12 -9.35 -0.47
C ILE A 167 -11.93 -10.28 -0.69
N PRO A 168 -12.03 -11.57 -0.32
CA PRO A 168 -11.03 -12.56 -0.70
C PRO A 168 -10.80 -12.51 -2.22
N HIS A 169 -9.54 -12.40 -2.62
CA HIS A 169 -9.11 -12.43 -4.01
C HIS A 169 -7.67 -12.93 -4.06
N GLN A 170 -7.30 -13.46 -5.22
CA GLN A 170 -5.91 -13.77 -5.53
C GLN A 170 -5.31 -12.54 -6.22
N ASP A 171 -4.27 -11.96 -5.63
CA ASP A 171 -3.44 -11.00 -6.37
C ASP A 171 -2.74 -11.80 -7.48
N SER A 172 -3.12 -11.53 -8.73
CA SER A 172 -2.64 -12.29 -9.87
C SER A 172 -1.14 -12.05 -10.07
N ALA A 173 -0.34 -12.99 -9.60
CA ALA A 173 1.02 -13.25 -10.03
C ALA A 173 1.09 -14.75 -10.37
N LEU A 174 0.47 -15.12 -11.50
CA LEU A 174 0.59 -16.39 -12.20
C LEU A 174 -0.31 -16.28 -13.44
N GLU A 175 0.21 -15.77 -14.55
CA GLU A 175 -0.02 -16.52 -15.78
C GLU A 175 0.68 -17.85 -15.52
N SER A 176 -0.11 -18.87 -15.22
CA SER A 176 0.36 -20.24 -15.23
C SER A 176 0.83 -20.51 -16.67
N ASP A 177 2.14 -20.44 -16.88
CA ASP A 177 2.75 -21.13 -18.02
C ASP A 177 2.22 -22.56 -17.98
N GLY A 178 1.51 -22.92 -19.06
CA GLY A 178 0.70 -24.12 -19.14
C GLY A 178 1.46 -25.38 -18.75
N ILE A 179 0.86 -26.13 -17.84
CA ILE A 179 0.89 -27.59 -17.85
C ILE A 179 -0.48 -28.04 -18.36
#